data_AF-A0A7T1Y4Z2-F1
#
_entry.id   AF-A0A7T1Y4Z2-F1
#
_cell.length_a   1.000
_cell.length_b   1.000
_cell.length_c   1.000
_cell.angle_alpha   90.00
_cell.angle_beta   90.00
_cell.angle_gamma   90.00
#
_symmetry.space_group_name_H-M   'P 1'
#
loop_
_entity.id
_entity.type
_entity.pdbx_description
1 polymer ?
#
loop_
_entity_poly.entity_id
_entity_poly.type
_entity_poly.pdbx_seq_one_letter_code
_entity_poly.pdbx_strand_id
1 'polypeptide(L)'
;MAVIRWMLVAMALMLAAGLVQGAAIEVREFDDPVLEKRYHSLTASMRCPTCQNQAINDSDAPVSGDMRDRVYLLLQEGRSDMEIRDHMVQRFGDYILYNPRLEGRTYLLWGLPAVLVVAGAVLVMLLVRARRNASLRALSDEERRRLETLINRGEGQ
;
A
#
# COMPACT_ATOMS: atom_id res chain seq x y z
N MET A 1 -6.10 -55.25 11.01
CA MET A 1 -4.63 -55.07 10.87
C MET A 1 -4.24 -54.73 9.43
N ALA A 2 -4.52 -55.59 8.44
CA ALA A 2 -4.13 -55.33 7.04
C ALA A 2 -4.77 -54.05 6.46
N VAL A 3 -6.07 -53.85 6.64
CA VAL A 3 -6.81 -52.68 6.10
C VAL A 3 -6.25 -51.35 6.62
N ILE A 4 -5.95 -51.27 7.91
CA ILE A 4 -5.34 -50.07 8.53
C ILE A 4 -3.95 -49.81 7.96
N ARG A 5 -3.16 -50.86 7.71
CA ARG A 5 -1.82 -50.75 7.10
C ARG A 5 -1.89 -50.22 5.66
N TRP A 6 -2.86 -50.69 4.88
CA TRP A 6 -3.11 -50.20 3.52
C TRP A 6 -3.63 -48.76 3.51
N MET A 7 -4.49 -48.37 4.45
CA MET A 7 -4.94 -46.97 4.60
C MET A 7 -3.78 -46.03 4.96
N LEU A 8 -2.90 -46.43 5.89
CA LEU A 8 -1.74 -45.63 6.27
C LEU A 8 -0.73 -45.49 5.11
N VAL A 9 -0.51 -46.55 4.34
CA VAL A 9 0.34 -46.50 3.14
C VAL A 9 -0.26 -45.60 2.06
N ALA A 10 -1.57 -45.68 1.81
CA ALA A 10 -2.23 -44.81 0.85
C ALA A 10 -2.19 -43.32 1.28
N MET A 11 -2.37 -43.05 2.57
CA MET A 11 -2.29 -41.68 3.11
C MET A 11 -0.85 -41.14 3.05
N ALA A 12 0.16 -41.97 3.35
CA ALA A 12 1.56 -41.59 3.19
C ALA A 12 1.95 -41.34 1.72
N LEU A 13 1.43 -42.13 0.79
CA LEU A 13 1.62 -41.93 -0.65
C LEU A 13 0.98 -40.63 -1.16
N MET A 14 -0.24 -40.30 -0.70
CA MET A 14 -0.87 -39.02 -1.03
C MET A 14 -0.10 -37.82 -0.48
N LEU A 15 0.40 -37.91 0.76
CA LEU A 15 1.23 -36.87 1.37
C LEU A 15 2.56 -36.69 0.61
N ALA A 16 3.21 -37.79 0.20
CA ALA A 16 4.44 -37.74 -0.57
C ALA A 16 4.23 -37.13 -1.97
N ALA A 17 3.09 -37.39 -2.62
CA ALA A 17 2.76 -36.81 -3.91
C ALA A 17 2.60 -35.28 -3.87
N GLY A 18 2.20 -34.70 -2.73
CA GLY A 18 2.07 -33.25 -2.55
C GLY A 18 3.40 -32.49 -2.40
N LEU A 19 4.52 -33.20 -2.18
CA LEU A 19 5.84 -32.58 -1.96
C LEU A 19 6.62 -32.31 -3.25
N VAL A 20 6.20 -32.86 -4.39
CA VAL A 20 6.81 -32.58 -5.70
C VAL A 20 6.14 -31.35 -6.30
N GLN A 21 6.50 -30.17 -5.80
CA GLN A 21 6.29 -28.92 -6.53
C GLN A 21 7.63 -28.55 -7.17
N GLY A 22 7.77 -28.83 -8.47
CA GLY A 22 8.90 -28.35 -9.25
C GLY A 22 8.73 -26.84 -9.48
N ALA A 23 9.35 -26.02 -8.64
CA ALA A 23 9.48 -24.59 -8.92
C ALA A 23 10.54 -24.44 -10.03
N ALA A 24 10.08 -24.24 -11.26
CA ALA A 24 10.97 -23.93 -12.37
C ALA A 24 11.44 -22.48 -12.21
N ILE A 25 12.60 -22.29 -11.59
CA ILE A 25 13.22 -20.96 -11.51
C ILE A 25 13.62 -20.55 -12.92
N GLU A 26 12.88 -19.63 -13.51
CA GLU A 26 13.18 -19.06 -14.81
C GLU A 26 14.38 -18.11 -14.69
N VAL A 27 15.59 -18.65 -14.91
CA VAL A 27 16.82 -17.86 -14.93
C VAL A 27 16.96 -17.20 -16.30
N ARG A 28 16.98 -15.87 -16.31
CA ARG A 28 17.24 -15.03 -17.49
C ARG A 28 18.68 -14.56 -17.44
N GLU A 29 19.38 -14.63 -18.57
CA GLU A 29 20.70 -14.03 -18.71
C GLU A 29 20.57 -12.56 -19.11
N PHE A 30 21.36 -11.70 -18.47
CA PHE A 30 21.45 -10.28 -18.77
C PHE A 30 22.91 -9.90 -18.93
N ASP A 31 23.24 -9.16 -20.00
CA ASP A 31 24.59 -8.65 -20.23
C ASP A 31 24.90 -7.42 -19.36
N ASP A 32 23.87 -6.70 -18.91
CA ASP A 32 23.96 -5.49 -18.10
C ASP A 32 23.28 -5.69 -16.72
N PRO A 33 24.01 -5.57 -15.60
CA PRO A 33 23.43 -5.69 -14.26
C PRO A 33 22.36 -4.62 -13.96
N VAL A 34 22.36 -3.49 -14.67
CA VAL A 34 21.30 -2.48 -14.56
C VAL A 34 20.00 -2.99 -15.15
N LEU A 35 20.05 -3.66 -16.31
CA LEU A 35 18.86 -4.25 -16.94
C LEU A 35 18.29 -5.38 -16.10
N GLU A 36 19.14 -6.24 -15.54
CA GLU A 36 18.74 -7.30 -14.62
C GLU A 36 17.98 -6.73 -13.40
N LYS A 37 18.54 -5.71 -12.75
CA LYS A 37 17.90 -5.06 -11.60
C LYS A 37 16.55 -4.43 -11.97
N ARG A 38 16.47 -3.79 -13.15
CA ARG A 38 15.22 -3.22 -13.66
C ARG A 38 14.18 -4.29 -13.93
N TYR A 39 14.57 -5.41 -14.54
CA TYR A 39 13.70 -6.56 -14.79
C TYR A 39 13.11 -7.10 -13.48
N HIS A 40 13.94 -7.38 -12.47
CA HIS A 40 13.46 -7.86 -11.18
C HIS A 40 12.54 -6.84 -10.49
N SER A 41 12.87 -5.55 -10.53
CA SER A 41 12.02 -4.50 -9.95
C SER A 41 10.66 -4.40 -10.65
N LEU A 42 10.64 -4.44 -11.98
CA LEU A 42 9.41 -4.35 -12.77
C LEU A 42 8.51 -5.57 -12.50
N THR A 43 9.06 -6.77 -12.62
CA THR A 43 8.33 -8.03 -12.42
C THR A 43 7.84 -8.23 -10.98
N ALA A 44 8.59 -7.77 -9.97
CA ALA A 44 8.11 -7.78 -8.57
C ALA A 44 7.01 -6.75 -8.30
N SER A 45 6.94 -5.68 -9.10
CA SER A 45 5.97 -4.59 -8.94
C SER A 45 4.64 -4.81 -9.68
N MET A 46 4.49 -5.94 -10.37
CA MET A 46 3.30 -6.31 -11.12
C MET A 46 2.69 -7.61 -10.60
N ARG A 47 1.37 -7.63 -10.45
CA ARG A 47 0.54 -8.75 -10.00
C ARG A 47 0.09 -9.61 -11.18
N CYS A 48 0.00 -10.91 -10.94
CA CYS A 48 -0.68 -11.85 -11.82
C CYS A 48 -2.21 -11.58 -11.79
N PRO A 49 -2.86 -11.34 -12.94
CA PRO A 49 -4.29 -11.00 -13.00
C PRO A 49 -5.23 -12.17 -12.66
N THR A 50 -4.75 -13.41 -12.76
CA THR A 50 -5.53 -14.63 -12.50
C THR A 50 -5.20 -15.29 -11.17
N CYS A 51 -4.23 -14.75 -10.42
CA CYS A 51 -3.74 -15.33 -9.18
C CYS A 51 -4.20 -14.50 -7.96
N GLN A 52 -4.10 -15.09 -6.76
CA GLN A 52 -4.46 -14.40 -5.52
C GLN A 52 -3.32 -13.48 -5.05
N ASN A 53 -3.29 -12.24 -5.54
CA ASN A 53 -2.36 -11.18 -5.10
C ASN A 53 -0.87 -11.58 -5.12
N GLN A 54 -0.48 -12.39 -6.12
CA GLN A 54 0.89 -12.84 -6.32
C GLN A 54 1.60 -11.99 -7.37
N ALA A 55 2.87 -11.70 -7.18
CA ALA A 55 3.68 -10.98 -8.16
C ALA A 55 4.02 -11.87 -9.36
N ILE A 56 4.24 -11.29 -10.54
CA ILE A 56 4.53 -12.06 -11.75
C ILE A 56 5.91 -12.71 -11.71
N ASN A 57 6.83 -12.27 -10.86
CA ASN A 57 8.13 -12.93 -10.67
C ASN A 57 8.06 -14.17 -9.76
N ASP A 58 6.98 -14.35 -9.01
CA ASP A 58 6.79 -15.45 -8.06
C ASP A 58 5.70 -16.43 -8.53
N SER A 59 4.96 -16.07 -9.57
CA SER A 59 3.83 -16.83 -10.09
C SER A 59 4.21 -17.70 -11.28
N ASP A 60 3.89 -18.99 -11.20
CA ASP A 60 4.05 -19.98 -12.28
C ASP A 60 2.86 -20.01 -13.26
N ALA A 61 1.91 -19.07 -13.16
CA ALA A 61 0.80 -19.01 -14.10
C ALA A 61 1.31 -18.68 -15.52
N PRO A 62 0.74 -19.27 -16.58
CA PRO A 62 1.16 -18.98 -17.96
C PRO A 62 1.13 -17.49 -18.31
N VAL A 63 0.12 -16.75 -17.82
CA VAL A 63 0.02 -15.29 -18.01
C VAL A 63 1.19 -14.53 -17.38
N SER A 64 1.72 -15.00 -16.25
CA SER A 64 2.89 -14.40 -15.61
C SER A 64 4.15 -14.63 -16.44
N GLY A 65 4.29 -15.81 -17.06
CA GLY A 65 5.34 -16.09 -18.04
C GLY A 65 5.30 -15.14 -19.23
N ASP A 66 4.15 -15.02 -19.89
CA ASP A 66 3.95 -14.09 -21.01
C ASP A 66 4.27 -12.63 -20.63
N MET A 67 3.89 -12.24 -19.40
CA MET A 67 4.18 -10.91 -18.87
C MET A 67 5.69 -10.70 -18.65
N ARG A 68 6.39 -11.67 -18.08
CA ARG A 68 7.86 -11.65 -17.89
C ARG A 68 8.60 -11.56 -19.21
N ASP A 69 8.18 -12.37 -20.20
CA ASP A 69 8.69 -12.31 -21.57
C ASP A 69 8.55 -10.92 -22.16
N ARG A 70 7.36 -10.32 -22.01
CA ARG A 70 7.12 -8.99 -22.57
C ARG A 70 7.99 -7.92 -21.92
N VAL A 71 8.15 -7.96 -20.59
CA VAL A 71 9.02 -7.01 -19.86
C VAL A 71 10.46 -7.15 -20.34
N TYR A 72 10.96 -8.38 -20.46
CA TYR A 72 12.33 -8.63 -20.93
C TYR A 72 12.56 -8.06 -22.33
N LEU A 73 11.66 -8.33 -23.27
CA LEU A 73 11.76 -7.80 -24.64
C LEU A 73 11.78 -6.27 -24.66
N LEU A 74 10.89 -5.62 -23.90
CA LEU A 74 10.84 -4.16 -23.87
C LEU A 74 12.09 -3.54 -23.21
N LEU A 75 12.70 -4.22 -22.24
CA LEU A 75 13.98 -3.79 -21.67
C LEU A 75 15.10 -3.87 -22.70
N GLN A 76 15.16 -4.95 -23.48
CA GLN A 76 16.13 -5.12 -24.56
C GLN A 76 15.90 -4.12 -25.71
N GLU A 77 14.65 -3.70 -25.94
CA GLU A 77 14.30 -2.59 -26.85
C GLU A 77 14.72 -1.20 -26.30
N GLY A 78 15.28 -1.11 -25.09
CA GLY A 78 15.73 0.14 -24.49
C GLY A 78 14.59 1.02 -23.94
N ARG A 79 13.39 0.47 -23.74
CA ARG A 79 12.24 1.22 -23.19
C ARG A 79 12.48 1.64 -21.75
N SER A 80 11.90 2.77 -21.37
CA SER A 80 11.86 3.22 -19.97
C SER A 80 10.88 2.41 -19.13
N ASP A 81 11.05 2.42 -17.80
CA ASP A 81 10.17 1.69 -16.88
C ASP A 81 8.71 2.18 -16.96
N MET A 82 8.51 3.48 -17.25
CA MET A 82 7.16 4.05 -17.43
C MET A 82 6.50 3.51 -18.70
N GLU A 83 7.20 3.52 -19.83
CA GLU A 83 6.67 2.96 -21.08
C GLU A 83 6.36 1.47 -20.96
N ILE A 84 7.20 0.71 -20.23
CA ILE A 84 6.95 -0.71 -19.95
C ILE A 84 5.66 -0.86 -19.14
N ARG A 85 5.50 -0.14 -18.03
CA ARG A 85 4.28 -0.20 -17.20
C ARG A 85 3.03 0.20 -17.97
N ASP A 86 3.13 1.19 -18.84
CA ASP A 86 2.01 1.64 -19.67
C ASP A 86 1.64 0.59 -20.71
N HIS A 87 2.63 -0.01 -21.38
CA HIS A 87 2.39 -1.09 -22.32
C HIS A 87 1.73 -2.31 -21.65
N MET A 88 2.22 -2.68 -20.47
CA MET A 88 1.69 -3.80 -19.70
C MET A 88 0.24 -3.53 -19.29
N VAL A 89 -0.10 -2.31 -18.85
CA VAL A 89 -1.48 -2.02 -18.49
C VAL A 89 -2.41 -1.90 -19.70
N GLN A 90 -1.96 -1.33 -20.82
CA GLN A 90 -2.78 -1.32 -22.03
C GLN A 90 -3.26 -2.72 -22.42
N ARG A 91 -2.47 -3.76 -22.11
CA ARG A 91 -2.81 -5.15 -22.41
C ARG A 91 -3.47 -5.92 -21.26
N PHE A 92 -3.03 -5.72 -20.02
CA PHE A 92 -3.45 -6.53 -18.86
C PHE A 92 -4.28 -5.77 -17.82
N GLY A 93 -4.49 -4.46 -18.00
CA GLY A 93 -5.30 -3.60 -17.13
C GLY A 93 -4.54 -2.98 -15.95
N ASP A 94 -5.10 -1.93 -15.34
CA ASP A 94 -4.46 -1.18 -14.24
C ASP A 94 -4.24 -2.01 -12.98
N TYR A 95 -5.07 -3.03 -12.76
CA TYR A 95 -5.06 -3.85 -11.55
C TYR A 95 -3.75 -4.63 -11.36
N ILE A 96 -2.98 -4.85 -12.44
CA ILE A 96 -1.68 -5.51 -12.34
C ILE A 96 -0.69 -4.68 -11.52
N LEU A 97 -0.82 -3.37 -11.43
CA LEU A 97 0.15 -2.57 -10.70
C LEU A 97 -0.12 -2.65 -9.19
N TYR A 98 0.91 -2.96 -8.39
CA TYR A 98 0.80 -2.87 -6.93
C TYR A 98 0.50 -1.43 -6.48
N ASN A 99 1.12 -0.46 -7.16
CA ASN A 99 0.93 0.96 -6.93
C ASN A 99 0.05 1.57 -8.03
N PRO A 100 -1.16 2.04 -7.71
CA PRO A 100 -2.02 2.68 -8.70
C PRO A 100 -1.38 3.98 -9.19
N ARG A 101 -1.48 4.25 -10.49
CA ARG A 101 -0.94 5.49 -11.08
C ARG A 101 -1.66 6.72 -10.55
N LEU A 102 -1.00 7.86 -10.62
CA LEU A 102 -1.59 9.17 -10.36
C LEU A 102 -2.34 9.63 -11.62
N GLU A 103 -3.63 9.35 -11.67
CA GLU A 103 -4.51 9.66 -12.80
C GLU A 103 -5.85 10.19 -12.28
N GLY A 104 -6.69 10.71 -13.17
CA GLY A 104 -7.95 11.35 -12.79
C GLY A 104 -8.82 10.53 -11.82
N ARG A 105 -8.86 9.21 -12.01
CA ARG A 105 -9.64 8.28 -11.17
C ARG A 105 -9.04 8.08 -9.77
N THR A 106 -7.72 8.19 -9.61
CA THR A 106 -7.02 7.94 -8.35
C THR A 106 -6.72 9.21 -7.57
N TYR A 107 -6.94 10.40 -8.15
CA TYR A 107 -6.72 11.67 -7.44
C TYR A 107 -7.46 11.78 -6.11
N LEU A 108 -8.66 11.22 -6.01
CA LEU A 108 -9.37 11.18 -4.73
C LEU A 108 -8.60 10.35 -3.68
N LEU A 109 -8.12 9.15 -4.07
CA LEU A 109 -7.35 8.27 -3.20
C LEU A 109 -6.08 8.95 -2.67
N TRP A 110 -5.36 9.66 -3.54
CA TRP A 110 -4.09 10.30 -3.19
C TRP A 110 -4.26 11.67 -2.53
N GLY A 111 -5.28 12.44 -2.90
CA GLY A 111 -5.53 13.79 -2.38
C GLY A 111 -6.26 13.81 -1.04
N LEU A 112 -7.14 12.83 -0.78
CA LEU A 112 -7.94 12.78 0.44
C LEU A 112 -7.10 12.82 1.74
N PRO A 113 -5.99 12.06 1.88
CA PRO A 113 -5.14 12.15 3.06
C PRO A 113 -4.62 13.57 3.33
N ALA A 114 -4.16 14.28 2.29
CA ALA A 114 -3.65 15.65 2.41
C ALA A 114 -4.77 16.62 2.82
N VAL A 115 -5.94 16.51 2.20
CA VAL A 115 -7.12 17.33 2.53
C VAL A 115 -7.54 17.13 3.99
N LEU A 116 -7.57 15.90 4.49
CA LEU A 116 -7.92 15.60 5.88
C LEU A 116 -6.94 16.21 6.88
N VAL A 117 -5.63 16.14 6.59
CA VAL A 117 -4.60 16.76 7.43
C VAL A 117 -4.78 18.28 7.49
N VAL A 118 -4.99 18.93 6.34
CA VAL A 118 -5.20 20.38 6.28
C VAL A 118 -6.50 20.78 6.99
N ALA A 119 -7.60 20.07 6.73
CA ALA A 119 -8.88 20.33 7.38
C ALA A 119 -8.79 20.18 8.90
N GLY A 120 -8.12 19.12 9.39
CA GLY A 120 -7.88 18.90 10.81
C GLY A 120 -7.04 20.02 11.44
N ALA A 121 -5.95 20.43 10.78
CA ALA A 121 -5.10 21.51 11.26
C ALA A 121 -5.85 22.84 11.34
N VAL A 122 -6.66 23.17 10.33
CA VAL A 122 -7.52 24.35 10.32
C VAL A 122 -8.53 24.30 11.46
N LEU A 123 -9.21 23.16 11.65
CA LEU A 123 -10.17 22.97 12.73
C LEU A 123 -9.52 23.20 14.11
N VAL A 124 -8.37 22.58 14.36
CA VAL A 124 -7.62 22.77 15.62
C VAL A 124 -7.23 24.22 15.81
N MET A 125 -6.73 24.89 14.77
CA MET A 125 -6.36 26.30 14.83
C MET A 125 -7.56 27.19 15.20
N LEU A 126 -8.72 26.94 14.59
CA LEU A 126 -9.96 27.67 14.88
C LEU A 126 -10.42 27.44 16.32
N LEU A 127 -10.37 26.19 16.81
CA LEU A 127 -10.72 25.86 18.20
C LEU A 127 -9.77 26.52 19.21
N VAL A 128 -8.46 26.46 18.96
CA VAL A 128 -7.47 27.10 19.83
C VAL A 128 -7.66 28.62 19.84
N ARG A 129 -7.90 29.24 18.69
CA ARG A 129 -8.20 30.69 18.60
C ARG A 129 -9.48 31.05 19.34
N ALA A 130 -10.55 30.28 19.19
CA ALA A 130 -11.80 30.51 19.91
C ALA A 130 -11.62 30.42 21.43
N ARG A 131 -10.88 29.41 21.93
CA ARG A 131 -10.58 29.27 23.36
C ARG A 131 -9.68 30.39 23.88
N ARG A 132 -8.66 30.81 23.13
CA ARG A 132 -7.82 31.97 23.50
C ARG A 132 -8.67 33.24 23.57
N ASN A 133 -9.53 33.49 22.59
CA ASN A 133 -10.42 34.66 22.62
C ASN A 133 -11.42 34.60 23.79
N ALA A 134 -11.93 33.43 24.16
CA ALA A 134 -12.75 33.26 25.35
C ALA A 134 -11.98 33.54 26.65
N SER A 135 -10.71 33.14 26.73
CA SER A 135 -9.82 33.45 27.86
C SER A 135 -9.32 34.90 27.88
N LEU A 136 -9.26 35.56 26.71
CA LEU A 136 -8.85 36.95 26.54
C LEU A 136 -10.02 37.93 26.64
N ARG A 137 -11.27 37.45 26.67
CA ARG A 137 -12.38 38.26 27.18
C ARG A 137 -12.03 38.60 28.62
N ALA A 138 -11.45 39.78 28.80
CA ALA A 138 -11.21 40.35 30.12
C ALA A 138 -12.52 40.26 30.91
N LEU A 139 -12.43 39.81 32.16
CA LEU A 139 -13.54 39.84 33.11
C LEU A 139 -14.33 41.12 32.90
N SER A 140 -15.63 40.98 32.64
CA SER A 140 -16.50 42.15 32.60
C SER A 140 -16.37 42.94 33.90
N ASP A 141 -16.62 44.25 33.87
CA ASP A 141 -16.50 45.08 35.08
C ASP A 141 -17.35 44.52 36.25
N GLU A 142 -18.45 43.86 35.93
CA GLU A 142 -19.31 43.14 36.88
C GLU A 142 -18.59 41.93 37.51
N GLU A 143 -17.95 41.08 36.70
CA GLU A 143 -17.20 39.92 37.17
C GLU A 143 -15.95 40.31 37.98
N ARG A 144 -15.28 41.42 37.62
CA ARG A 144 -14.17 41.99 38.40
C ARG A 144 -14.61 42.42 39.80
N ARG A 145 -15.69 43.20 39.91
CA ARG A 145 -16.23 43.62 41.21
C ARG A 145 -16.62 42.43 42.07
N ARG A 146 -17.24 41.41 41.47
CA ARG A 146 -17.62 40.18 42.18
C ARG A 146 -16.40 39.44 42.72
N LEU A 147 -15.31 39.35 41.95
CA LEU A 147 -14.04 38.77 42.39
C LEU A 147 -13.42 39.55 43.55
N GLU A 148 -13.38 40.88 43.47
CA GLU A 148 -12.86 41.75 44.55
C GLU A 148 -13.65 41.57 45.86
N THR A 149 -15.00 41.47 45.78
CA THR A 149 -15.81 41.22 46.98
C THR A 149 -15.52 39.87 47.62
N LEU A 150 -15.17 38.84 46.84
CA LEU A 150 -14.83 37.52 47.36
C LEU A 150 -13.42 37.50 47.99
N ILE A 151 -12.45 38.21 47.39
CA ILE A 151 -11.09 38.36 47.94
C ILE A 151 -11.14 39.10 49.28
N ASN A 152 -11.78 40.27 49.33
CA ASN A 152 -11.91 41.06 50.57
C ASN A 152 -12.67 40.33 51.68
N ARG A 153 -13.61 39.45 51.33
CA ARG A 153 -14.34 38.63 52.31
C ARG A 153 -13.47 37.52 52.91
N GLY A 154 -12.46 37.04 52.18
CA GLY A 154 -11.53 36.00 52.64
C GLY A 154 -10.37 36.55 53.48
N GLU A 155 -9.96 37.80 53.30
CA GLU A 155 -8.92 38.45 54.11
C GLU A 155 -9.42 38.98 55.46
N GLY A 156 -10.74 39.04 55.64
CA GLY A 156 -11.40 39.50 56.88
C GLY A 156 -11.78 38.38 57.87
N GLN A 157 -11.33 37.14 57.64
CA GLN A 157 -11.47 35.99 58.54
C GLN A 157 -10.10 35.53 59.03
#